data_AF-S7RTL0-F1
#
_entry.id   AF-S7RTL0-F1
#
_cell.length_a   1.000
_cell.length_b   1.000
_cell.length_c   1.000
_cell.angle_alpha   90.00
_cell.angle_beta   90.00
_cell.angle_gamma   90.00
#
_symmetry.space_group_name_H-M   'P 1'
#
loop_
_entity.id
_entity.type
_entity.pdbx_description
1 polymer ?
#
loop_
_entity_poly.entity_id
_entity_poly.type
_entity_poly.pdbx_seq_one_letter_code
_entity_poly.pdbx_strand_id
1 'polypeptide(L)'
;MSSDLSVVNIHTPSSSFAIVHSLTSDSLQSLLDTLSRKAHTDYHGERVGPGWLKYEWNGTVWNLDDDSDYTIFKWRQKSASESSLGHTPTLHLHNPKQPLPVPSSYRNPSFYLFRENGPTASSIRSPSRLGARSVKSGKSSRRKSQLQEDDDDGIPKFKKEFEKFHSENGVRTILGSIGPVKDVRMLLKNGYRHVYISRKFALKHGFIPADAAPGHYGYSGLVNIGKWPLTVGRTKTLHSVYLSEESHFDVVLGRSFMEMRQIKTDPTDPTDIVCLDTGEKIDCELVILKDGKGEIVTVT
;
A
#
# COMPACT_ATOMS: atom_id res chain seq x y z
N MET A 1 -16.81 -7.32 -35.18
CA MET A 1 -16.02 -7.41 -33.94
C MET A 1 -16.82 -6.68 -32.87
N SER A 2 -17.59 -7.40 -32.06
CA SER A 2 -18.45 -6.76 -31.04
C SER A 2 -17.56 -6.31 -29.90
N SER A 3 -17.39 -4.99 -29.73
CA SER A 3 -16.77 -4.42 -28.53
C SER A 3 -17.62 -4.81 -27.33
N ASP A 4 -17.06 -5.55 -26.37
CA ASP A 4 -17.73 -5.81 -25.10
C ASP A 4 -17.86 -4.47 -24.35
N LEU A 5 -19.05 -3.88 -24.45
CA LEU A 5 -19.40 -2.62 -23.81
C LEU A 5 -19.96 -2.95 -22.42
N SER A 6 -19.19 -2.64 -21.38
CA SER A 6 -19.63 -2.79 -20.00
C SER A 6 -20.28 -1.49 -19.50
N VAL A 7 -21.32 -1.61 -18.70
CA VAL A 7 -21.95 -0.48 -18.01
C VAL A 7 -21.30 -0.32 -16.64
N VAL A 8 -20.75 0.86 -16.36
CA VAL A 8 -20.12 1.24 -15.09
C VAL A 8 -21.01 2.22 -14.34
N ASN A 9 -21.38 1.88 -13.11
CA ASN A 9 -22.13 2.75 -12.22
C ASN A 9 -21.20 3.73 -11.53
N ILE A 10 -21.58 5.01 -11.52
CA ILE A 10 -20.84 6.11 -10.90
C ILE A 10 -21.72 6.72 -9.82
N HIS A 11 -21.20 6.78 -8.60
CA HIS A 11 -21.85 7.45 -7.47
C HIS A 11 -21.03 8.66 -7.04
N THR A 12 -21.65 9.84 -7.05
CA THR A 12 -21.12 11.06 -6.44
C THR A 12 -21.81 11.32 -5.09
N PRO A 13 -21.32 12.26 -4.27
CA PRO A 13 -21.99 12.61 -3.01
C PRO A 13 -23.44 13.09 -3.17
N SER A 14 -23.81 13.61 -4.34
CA SER A 14 -25.11 14.25 -4.60
C SER A 14 -25.95 13.55 -5.68
N SER A 15 -25.36 12.69 -6.51
CA SER A 15 -26.05 12.04 -7.64
C SER A 15 -25.44 10.70 -8.00
N SER A 16 -26.17 9.90 -8.79
CA SER A 16 -25.67 8.65 -9.38
C SER A 16 -25.99 8.64 -10.87
N PHE A 17 -25.08 8.12 -11.68
CA PHE A 17 -25.28 7.91 -13.11
C PHE A 17 -24.49 6.71 -13.60
N ALA A 18 -24.72 6.27 -14.84
CA ALA A 18 -23.96 5.19 -15.45
C ALA A 18 -23.27 5.67 -16.72
N ILE A 19 -22.13 5.07 -17.02
CA ILE A 19 -21.39 5.29 -18.27
C ILE A 19 -21.13 3.96 -18.95
N VAL A 20 -21.01 4.00 -20.27
CA VAL A 20 -20.56 2.87 -21.07
C VAL A 20 -19.04 2.98 -21.17
N HIS A 21 -18.34 1.94 -20.77
CA HIS A 21 -16.88 1.89 -20.77
C HIS A 21 -16.39 0.46 -20.95
N SER A 22 -15.55 0.22 -21.95
CA SER A 22 -15.03 -1.11 -22.24
C SER A 22 -13.84 -1.42 -21.35
N LEU A 23 -14.03 -2.30 -20.37
CA LEU A 23 -12.96 -2.70 -19.45
C LEU A 23 -11.81 -3.46 -20.14
N THR A 24 -11.98 -3.93 -21.37
CA THR A 24 -10.94 -4.67 -22.11
C THR A 24 -10.13 -3.78 -23.05
N SER A 25 -10.75 -2.77 -23.65
CA SER A 25 -10.14 -1.94 -24.70
C SER A 25 -9.85 -0.51 -24.29
N ASP A 26 -10.59 0.04 -23.32
CA ASP A 26 -10.45 1.44 -22.93
C ASP A 26 -9.38 1.65 -21.84
N SER A 27 -8.73 2.82 -21.90
CA SER A 27 -7.69 3.24 -20.94
C SER A 27 -8.29 4.00 -19.75
N LEU A 28 -7.49 4.21 -18.70
CA LEU A 28 -7.89 5.09 -17.60
C LEU A 28 -8.12 6.52 -18.09
N GLN A 29 -7.32 6.96 -19.07
CA GLN A 29 -7.43 8.29 -19.63
C GLN A 29 -8.78 8.52 -20.31
N SER A 30 -9.28 7.56 -21.10
CA SER A 30 -10.59 7.67 -21.74
C SER A 30 -11.75 7.60 -20.73
N LEU A 31 -11.59 6.86 -19.63
CA LEU A 31 -12.52 6.86 -18.50
C LEU A 31 -12.61 8.26 -17.87
N LEU A 32 -11.46 8.85 -17.52
CA LEU A 32 -11.37 10.18 -16.91
C LEU A 32 -11.94 11.27 -17.82
N ASP A 33 -11.66 11.21 -19.12
CA ASP A 33 -12.21 12.18 -20.08
C ASP A 33 -13.72 12.05 -20.22
N THR A 34 -14.24 10.81 -20.21
CA THR A 34 -15.69 10.56 -20.27
C THR A 34 -16.39 11.06 -19.01
N LEU A 35 -15.81 10.83 -17.84
CA LEU A 35 -16.33 11.33 -16.57
C LEU A 35 -16.25 12.86 -16.49
N SER A 36 -15.17 13.47 -16.98
CA SER A 36 -15.02 14.92 -17.03
C SER A 36 -16.08 15.58 -17.90
N ARG A 37 -16.46 14.94 -19.02
CA ARG A 37 -17.58 15.42 -19.87
C ARG A 37 -18.93 15.25 -19.18
N LYS A 38 -19.15 14.12 -18.50
CA LYS A 38 -20.44 13.81 -17.85
C LYS A 38 -20.69 14.60 -16.58
N ALA A 39 -19.65 14.84 -15.79
CA ALA A 39 -19.72 15.56 -14.51
C ALA A 39 -19.33 17.04 -14.65
N HIS A 40 -19.27 17.55 -15.89
CA HIS A 40 -18.83 18.92 -16.20
C HIS A 40 -19.65 19.99 -15.45
N THR A 41 -20.96 19.80 -15.35
CA THR A 41 -21.86 20.72 -14.64
C THR A 41 -21.68 20.68 -13.13
N ASP A 42 -21.45 19.49 -12.57
CA ASP A 42 -21.43 19.25 -11.13
C ASP A 42 -20.10 19.71 -10.50
N TYR A 43 -19.02 19.70 -11.28
CA TYR A 43 -17.68 20.11 -10.84
C TYR A 43 -17.20 21.40 -11.52
N HIS A 44 -18.11 22.26 -11.99
CA HIS A 44 -17.78 23.58 -12.56
C HIS A 44 -16.72 23.55 -13.69
N GLY A 45 -16.74 22.50 -14.50
CA GLY A 45 -15.81 22.29 -15.59
C GLY A 45 -14.41 21.81 -15.19
N GLU A 46 -14.18 21.48 -13.93
CA GLU A 46 -12.93 20.83 -13.52
C GLU A 46 -12.80 19.44 -14.13
N ARG A 47 -11.59 19.14 -14.59
CA ARG A 47 -11.26 17.83 -15.13
C ARG A 47 -11.03 16.84 -13.98
N VAL A 48 -11.63 15.66 -14.09
CA VAL A 48 -11.40 14.57 -13.14
C VAL A 48 -9.92 14.20 -13.15
N GLY A 49 -9.30 14.23 -11.98
CA GLY A 49 -7.87 13.98 -11.81
C GLY A 49 -7.57 12.90 -10.77
N PRO A 50 -6.28 12.70 -10.46
CA PRO A 50 -5.85 11.75 -9.44
C PRO A 50 -6.51 12.05 -8.08
N GLY A 51 -6.90 11.01 -7.35
CA GLY A 51 -7.56 11.12 -6.04
C GLY A 51 -9.08 11.29 -6.09
N TRP A 52 -9.68 11.43 -7.28
CA TRP A 52 -11.12 11.65 -7.42
C TRP A 52 -11.93 10.36 -7.50
N LEU A 53 -11.31 9.30 -8.02
CA LEU A 53 -11.97 8.03 -8.30
C LEU A 53 -11.61 6.98 -7.27
N LYS A 54 -12.64 6.29 -6.81
CA LYS A 54 -12.53 5.14 -5.94
C LYS A 54 -13.46 4.04 -6.43
N TYR A 55 -13.18 2.80 -6.06
CA TYR A 55 -14.04 1.67 -6.38
C TYR A 55 -14.18 0.76 -5.18
N GLU A 56 -15.29 0.04 -5.11
CA GLU A 56 -15.55 -0.93 -4.06
C GLU A 56 -15.20 -2.33 -4.53
N TRP A 57 -14.53 -3.10 -3.67
CA TRP A 57 -14.24 -4.51 -3.89
C TRP A 57 -14.20 -5.25 -2.55
N ASN A 58 -14.99 -6.32 -2.41
CA ASN A 58 -15.13 -7.11 -1.18
C ASN A 58 -15.42 -6.24 0.06
N GLY A 59 -16.30 -5.25 -0.06
CA GLY A 59 -16.67 -4.34 1.04
C GLY A 59 -15.58 -3.34 1.44
N THR A 60 -14.47 -3.28 0.71
CA THR A 60 -13.38 -2.31 0.93
C THR A 60 -13.32 -1.33 -0.24
N VAL A 61 -13.08 -0.04 0.06
CA VAL A 61 -12.95 1.02 -0.95
C VAL A 61 -11.48 1.25 -1.29
N TRP A 62 -11.16 1.24 -2.58
CA TRP A 62 -9.81 1.37 -3.13
C TRP A 62 -9.73 2.61 -4.03
N ASN A 63 -8.56 3.24 -4.11
CA ASN A 63 -8.35 4.36 -5.01
C ASN A 63 -8.10 3.88 -6.45
N LEU A 64 -8.37 4.76 -7.41
CA LEU A 64 -8.15 4.56 -8.83
C LEU A 64 -7.37 5.75 -9.39
N ASP A 65 -6.12 5.90 -8.95
CA ASP A 65 -5.33 7.12 -9.17
C ASP A 65 -4.42 7.03 -10.39
N ASP A 66 -4.01 5.82 -10.78
CA ASP A 66 -3.08 5.58 -11.89
C ASP A 66 -3.46 4.35 -12.76
N ASP A 67 -2.75 4.17 -13.89
CA ASP A 67 -2.95 3.05 -14.83
C ASP A 67 -2.79 1.66 -14.16
N SER A 68 -2.05 1.66 -13.07
CA SER A 68 -1.69 0.51 -12.29
C SER A 68 -2.89 0.06 -11.42
N ASP A 69 -3.55 0.99 -10.73
CA ASP A 69 -4.82 0.77 -10.04
C ASP A 69 -5.93 0.39 -11.02
N TYR A 70 -5.94 1.02 -12.19
CA TYR A 70 -6.88 0.69 -13.25
C TYR A 70 -6.70 -0.73 -13.80
N THR A 71 -5.47 -1.22 -13.87
CA THR A 71 -5.19 -2.62 -14.23
C THR A 71 -5.71 -3.59 -13.16
N ILE A 72 -5.54 -3.26 -11.87
CA ILE A 72 -6.07 -4.05 -10.76
C ILE A 72 -7.60 -4.07 -10.77
N PHE A 73 -8.22 -2.91 -11.00
CA PHE A 73 -9.67 -2.79 -11.14
C PHE A 73 -10.20 -3.66 -12.28
N LYS A 74 -9.60 -3.61 -13.47
CA LYS A 74 -9.96 -4.47 -14.60
C LYS A 74 -9.87 -5.95 -14.27
N TRP A 75 -8.80 -6.36 -13.59
CA TRP A 75 -8.62 -7.75 -13.15
C TRP A 75 -9.71 -8.19 -12.17
N ARG A 76 -10.01 -7.37 -11.16
CA ARG A 76 -11.06 -7.64 -10.17
C ARG A 76 -12.44 -7.79 -10.82
N GLN A 77 -12.78 -6.89 -11.75
CA GLN A 77 -14.05 -6.98 -12.49
C GLN A 77 -14.15 -8.25 -13.35
N LYS A 78 -13.04 -8.68 -13.97
CA LYS A 78 -13.00 -9.96 -14.70
C LYS A 78 -13.26 -11.15 -13.76
N SER A 79 -12.60 -11.20 -12.61
CA SER A 79 -12.79 -12.27 -11.61
C SER A 79 -14.21 -12.30 -11.03
N ALA A 80 -14.87 -11.15 -10.85
CA ALA A 80 -16.26 -11.07 -10.39
C ALA A 80 -17.27 -11.55 -11.44
N SER A 81 -17.02 -11.26 -12.72
CA SER A 81 -17.91 -11.68 -13.82
C SER A 81 -17.99 -13.20 -13.98
N GLU A 82 -16.94 -13.92 -13.58
CA GLU A 82 -16.89 -15.39 -13.63
C GLU A 82 -17.55 -16.05 -12.41
N SER A 83 -17.71 -15.33 -11.30
CA SER A 83 -18.14 -15.88 -10.00
C SER A 83 -19.53 -15.44 -9.54
N SER A 84 -20.15 -14.45 -10.18
CA SER A 84 -21.48 -13.97 -9.82
C SER A 84 -22.27 -13.45 -11.03
N LEU A 85 -23.56 -13.83 -11.12
CA LEU A 85 -24.49 -13.33 -12.13
C LEU A 85 -24.65 -11.80 -11.99
N GLY A 86 -23.98 -11.04 -12.87
CA GLY A 86 -24.33 -9.65 -13.15
C GLY A 86 -23.75 -8.58 -12.23
N HIS A 87 -22.54 -8.76 -11.66
CA HIS A 87 -21.90 -7.66 -10.94
C HIS A 87 -21.59 -6.50 -11.90
N THR A 88 -22.26 -5.37 -11.71
CA THR A 88 -21.97 -4.13 -12.44
C THR A 88 -20.83 -3.38 -11.74
N PRO A 89 -19.74 -3.05 -12.47
CA PRO A 89 -18.63 -2.28 -11.91
C PRO A 89 -19.13 -0.95 -11.34
N THR A 90 -18.74 -0.64 -10.10
CA THR A 90 -19.20 0.55 -9.39
C THR A 90 -18.01 1.41 -8.97
N LEU A 91 -18.05 2.69 -9.35
CA LEU A 91 -17.06 3.70 -9.02
C LEU A 91 -17.70 4.81 -8.19
N HIS A 92 -16.89 5.44 -7.36
CA HIS A 92 -17.24 6.61 -6.58
C HIS A 92 -16.40 7.79 -7.04
N LEU A 93 -17.06 8.88 -7.40
CA LEU A 93 -16.43 10.09 -7.93
C LEU A 93 -16.64 11.25 -6.95
N HIS A 94 -15.56 11.86 -6.50
CA HIS A 94 -15.61 13.05 -5.67
C HIS A 94 -14.33 13.88 -5.77
N ASN A 95 -14.47 15.18 -5.99
CA ASN A 95 -13.34 16.10 -5.89
C ASN A 95 -12.91 16.29 -4.42
N PRO A 96 -11.71 15.87 -4.01
CA PRO A 96 -11.26 16.00 -2.62
C PRO A 96 -11.09 17.45 -2.17
N LYS A 97 -11.04 18.42 -3.09
CA LYS A 97 -10.98 19.86 -2.77
C LYS A 97 -12.36 20.45 -2.47
N GLN A 98 -13.44 19.78 -2.85
CA GLN A 98 -14.79 20.24 -2.58
C GLN A 98 -15.31 19.64 -1.26
N PRO A 99 -16.02 20.42 -0.44
CA PRO A 99 -16.62 19.89 0.78
C PRO A 99 -17.73 18.88 0.43
N LEU A 100 -17.90 17.88 1.29
CA LEU A 100 -19.05 16.97 1.21
C LEU A 100 -20.35 17.74 1.49
N PRO A 101 -21.49 17.31 0.91
CA PRO A 101 -22.79 17.93 1.15
C PRO A 101 -23.13 17.98 2.65
N VAL A 102 -23.50 19.18 3.10
CA VAL A 102 -23.96 19.43 4.46
C VAL A 102 -25.23 18.61 4.77
N PRO A 103 -25.52 18.26 6.04
CA PRO A 103 -26.67 17.41 6.37
C PRO A 103 -28.03 17.95 5.91
N SER A 104 -28.17 19.26 5.72
CA SER A 104 -29.38 19.90 5.18
C SER A 104 -29.56 19.76 3.67
N SER A 105 -28.50 19.35 2.96
CA SER A 105 -28.52 19.11 1.51
C SER A 105 -28.65 17.61 1.21
N TYR A 106 -29.20 17.28 0.05
CA TYR A 106 -29.37 15.89 -0.37
C TYR A 106 -28.03 15.13 -0.36
N ARG A 107 -28.06 13.93 0.20
CA ARG A 107 -26.92 12.99 0.25
C ARG A 107 -27.30 11.73 -0.47
N ASN A 108 -26.47 11.34 -1.44
CA ASN A 108 -26.68 10.12 -2.20
C ASN A 108 -26.38 8.89 -1.32
N PRO A 109 -27.38 8.06 -0.95
CA PRO A 109 -27.17 6.89 -0.10
C PRO A 109 -26.30 5.82 -0.77
N SER A 110 -26.17 5.82 -2.09
CA SER A 110 -25.31 4.89 -2.82
C SER A 110 -23.83 5.26 -2.76
N PHE A 111 -23.50 6.48 -2.33
CA PHE A 111 -22.12 6.92 -2.14
C PHE A 111 -21.52 6.28 -0.90
N TYR A 112 -20.30 5.74 -1.01
CA TYR A 112 -19.70 4.89 0.03
C TYR A 112 -19.59 5.54 1.43
N LEU A 113 -19.51 6.88 1.53
CA LEU A 113 -19.50 7.59 2.82
C LEU A 113 -20.88 7.75 3.47
N PHE A 114 -21.97 7.62 2.70
CA PHE A 114 -23.34 7.87 3.14
C PHE A 114 -24.20 6.61 3.19
N ARG A 115 -23.61 5.45 2.89
CA ARG A 115 -24.28 4.17 3.12
C ARG A 115 -24.48 3.98 4.62
N GLU A 116 -25.74 4.00 5.04
CA GLU A 116 -26.12 3.54 6.37
C GLU A 116 -25.77 2.04 6.43
N ASN A 117 -24.71 1.70 7.18
CA ASN A 117 -24.33 0.32 7.37
C ASN A 117 -25.49 -0.43 8.06
N GLY A 118 -26.20 -1.26 7.29
CA GLY A 118 -26.81 -2.49 7.81
C GLY A 118 -25.72 -3.34 8.50
N PRO A 119 -26.08 -4.15 9.50
CA PRO A 119 -25.22 -4.48 10.62
C PRO A 119 -24.10 -5.45 10.22
N THR A 120 -22.96 -4.96 9.79
CA THR A 120 -21.66 -5.63 9.97
C THR A 120 -20.54 -4.59 10.04
N ALA A 121 -19.63 -4.80 11.00
CA ALA A 121 -18.44 -4.00 11.27
C ALA A 121 -18.65 -2.63 11.95
N SER A 122 -19.45 -2.61 13.02
CA SER A 122 -19.20 -1.65 14.11
C SER A 122 -17.84 -1.95 14.75
N SER A 123 -16.90 -1.04 14.50
CA SER A 123 -15.89 -0.56 15.46
C SER A 123 -16.09 -1.11 16.87
N ILE A 124 -15.12 -1.91 17.34
CA ILE A 124 -14.90 -2.17 18.76
C ILE A 124 -14.55 -0.83 19.42
N ARG A 125 -15.59 -0.08 19.81
CA ARG A 125 -15.51 0.97 20.81
C ARG A 125 -16.51 0.60 21.89
N SER A 126 -15.99 -0.05 22.92
CA SER A 126 -16.70 -0.25 24.17
C SER A 126 -17.14 1.11 24.73
N PRO A 127 -18.43 1.29 25.09
CA PRO A 127 -18.90 2.52 25.73
C PRO A 127 -18.84 2.35 27.25
N SER A 128 -18.01 3.13 27.93
CA SER A 128 -18.24 3.44 29.35
C SER A 128 -18.83 4.85 29.45
N ARG A 129 -20.12 4.91 29.73
CA ARG A 129 -20.81 6.13 30.17
C ARG A 129 -20.72 6.23 31.70
N LEU A 130 -20.80 7.48 32.17
CA LEU A 130 -21.03 7.97 33.54
C LEU A 130 -19.78 7.89 34.43
N GLY A 131 -19.23 8.95 35.01
CA GLY A 131 -19.62 10.35 35.14
C GLY A 131 -18.98 10.87 36.44
N ALA A 132 -18.33 12.04 36.43
CA ALA A 132 -18.17 12.92 37.60
C ALA A 132 -17.34 14.17 37.28
N ARG A 133 -18.02 15.32 37.34
CA ARG A 133 -17.63 16.60 37.96
C ARG A 133 -16.14 17.01 38.01
N SER A 134 -15.85 18.10 37.31
CA SER A 134 -15.27 19.36 37.83
C SER A 134 -14.53 19.30 39.17
N VAL A 135 -13.21 19.61 39.16
CA VAL A 135 -12.56 20.46 40.19
C VAL A 135 -11.38 21.22 39.56
N LYS A 136 -11.41 22.55 39.70
CA LYS A 136 -10.30 23.50 39.46
C LYS A 136 -9.30 23.46 40.64
N SER A 137 -8.11 24.05 40.41
CA SER A 137 -7.06 24.44 41.37
C SER A 137 -6.03 23.33 41.66
N GLY A 138 -4.75 23.59 41.87
CA GLY A 138 -3.97 24.83 41.98
C GLY A 138 -2.49 24.47 42.22
N LYS A 139 -1.62 25.44 41.92
CA LYS A 139 -0.24 25.68 42.41
C LYS A 139 0.52 24.59 43.21
N SER A 140 1.76 24.38 42.72
CA SER A 140 3.05 24.25 43.43
C SER A 140 3.26 23.18 44.50
N SER A 141 4.31 22.37 44.34
CA SER A 141 5.42 22.34 45.31
C SER A 141 6.61 21.51 44.80
N ARG A 142 7.81 22.06 44.97
CA ARG A 142 9.12 21.39 44.92
C ARG A 142 9.26 20.40 46.08
N ARG A 143 9.86 19.22 45.82
CA ARG A 143 10.85 18.49 46.67
C ARG A 143 11.25 17.21 45.90
N LYS A 144 12.46 17.10 45.36
CA LYS A 144 13.78 16.77 45.93
C LYS A 144 13.98 15.25 46.21
N SER A 145 14.77 14.65 45.30
CA SER A 145 15.78 13.57 45.44
C SER A 145 15.41 12.18 45.98
N GLN A 146 15.59 11.18 45.11
CA GLN A 146 16.39 9.96 45.34
C GLN A 146 16.51 9.25 43.98
N LEU A 147 17.60 9.49 43.23
CA LEU A 147 18.74 8.57 43.06
C LEU A 147 18.31 7.16 42.63
N GLN A 148 18.16 6.99 41.32
CA GLN A 148 18.47 5.74 40.66
C GLN A 148 19.44 6.11 39.52
N GLU A 149 20.67 5.66 39.67
CA GLU A 149 21.75 5.83 38.71
C GLU A 149 21.40 5.01 37.47
N ASP A 150 21.04 5.68 36.38
CA ASP A 150 21.10 5.13 35.04
C ASP A 150 22.15 5.96 34.28
N ASP A 151 23.12 5.27 33.69
CA ASP A 151 24.24 5.82 32.93
C ASP A 151 23.82 7.02 32.05
N ASP A 152 24.27 8.20 32.46
CA ASP A 152 24.07 9.46 31.75
C ASP A 152 25.10 9.57 30.62
N ASP A 153 24.88 8.82 29.55
CA ASP A 153 25.67 8.86 28.31
C ASP A 153 25.56 10.20 27.55
N GLY A 154 25.02 11.27 28.15
CA GLY A 154 24.87 12.58 27.51
C GLY A 154 23.92 12.61 26.30
N ILE A 155 23.32 11.48 25.95
CA ILE A 155 22.38 11.34 24.84
C ILE A 155 20.98 11.76 25.32
N PRO A 156 20.38 12.81 24.72
CA PRO A 156 19.06 13.29 25.11
C PRO A 156 17.99 12.19 25.10
N LYS A 157 17.03 12.26 26.02
CA LYS A 157 15.94 11.25 26.14
C LYS A 157 15.21 10.98 24.83
N PHE A 158 14.97 12.01 24.01
CA PHE A 158 14.37 11.84 22.68
C PHE A 158 15.26 11.06 21.71
N LYS A 159 16.59 11.13 21.86
CA LYS A 159 17.55 10.37 21.03
C LYS A 159 17.63 8.92 21.50
N LYS A 160 17.56 8.67 22.81
CA LYS A 160 17.39 7.30 23.37
C LYS A 160 16.04 6.68 22.95
N GLU A 161 14.96 7.44 22.98
CA GLU A 161 13.62 7.00 22.53
C GLU A 161 13.56 6.84 21.00
N PHE A 162 14.24 7.69 20.24
CA PHE A 162 14.39 7.55 18.79
C PHE A 162 15.23 6.33 18.43
N GLU A 163 16.37 6.12 19.10
CA GLU A 163 17.20 4.93 18.93
C GLU A 163 16.45 3.67 19.34
N LYS A 164 15.69 3.71 20.44
CA LYS A 164 14.84 2.59 20.89
C LYS A 164 13.72 2.31 19.90
N PHE A 165 13.01 3.32 19.42
CA PHE A 165 11.94 3.18 18.42
C PHE A 165 12.47 2.63 17.09
N HIS A 166 13.63 3.08 16.63
CA HIS A 166 14.24 2.59 15.39
C HIS A 166 14.99 1.27 15.57
N SER A 167 15.42 0.93 16.79
CA SER A 167 15.93 -0.40 17.13
C SER A 167 14.79 -1.42 17.25
N GLU A 168 13.61 -1.00 17.70
CA GLU A 168 12.38 -1.81 17.73
C GLU A 168 11.79 -1.98 16.31
N ASN A 169 11.93 -0.97 15.44
CA ASN A 169 11.59 -1.05 14.01
C ASN A 169 12.73 -1.64 13.17
N GLY A 170 13.26 -2.77 13.60
CA GLY A 170 14.18 -3.54 12.78
C GLY A 170 13.54 -3.92 11.44
N VAL A 171 14.39 -4.12 10.44
CA VAL A 171 13.98 -4.41 9.09
C VAL A 171 13.83 -5.93 8.93
N ARG A 172 12.67 -6.40 8.49
CA ARG A 172 12.39 -7.84 8.33
C ARG A 172 13.09 -8.38 7.10
N THR A 173 13.99 -9.34 7.28
CA THR A 173 14.73 -9.99 6.20
C THR A 173 14.52 -11.48 6.21
N ILE A 174 14.43 -12.08 5.03
CA ILE A 174 14.26 -13.51 4.84
C ILE A 174 15.34 -14.04 3.91
N LEU A 175 15.70 -15.31 4.07
CA LEU A 175 16.59 -15.99 3.14
C LEU A 175 15.78 -16.62 2.00
N GLY A 176 16.26 -16.43 0.77
CA GLY A 176 15.62 -16.97 -0.42
C GLY A 176 16.59 -17.13 -1.58
N SER A 177 16.05 -17.42 -2.75
CA SER A 177 16.82 -17.48 -3.99
C SER A 177 16.11 -16.73 -5.10
N ILE A 178 16.90 -16.16 -6.00
CA ILE A 178 16.42 -15.41 -7.17
C ILE A 178 17.10 -15.95 -8.42
N GLY A 179 16.30 -16.46 -9.35
CA GLY A 179 16.83 -17.12 -10.55
C GLY A 179 17.84 -18.24 -10.18
N PRO A 180 19.09 -18.15 -10.65
CA PRO A 180 20.13 -19.12 -10.33
C PRO A 180 20.84 -18.86 -8.97
N VAL A 181 20.64 -17.69 -8.35
CA VAL A 181 21.38 -17.29 -7.14
C VAL A 181 20.64 -17.74 -5.90
N LYS A 182 21.30 -18.54 -5.06
CA LYS A 182 20.78 -19.08 -3.80
C LYS A 182 21.28 -18.28 -2.60
N ASP A 183 20.62 -18.47 -1.46
CA ASP A 183 21.01 -17.91 -0.15
C ASP A 183 21.16 -16.39 -0.14
N VAL A 184 20.20 -15.72 -0.77
CA VAL A 184 20.12 -14.26 -0.86
C VAL A 184 19.26 -13.74 0.28
N ARG A 185 19.79 -12.78 1.05
CA ARG A 185 19.02 -12.07 2.06
C ARG A 185 18.14 -11.03 1.39
N MET A 186 16.83 -11.21 1.54
CA MET A 186 15.81 -10.39 0.91
C MET A 186 15.03 -9.60 1.95
N LEU A 187 14.85 -8.31 1.71
CA LEU A 187 14.06 -7.42 2.54
C LEU A 187 12.56 -7.61 2.29
N LEU A 188 11.75 -7.86 3.31
CA LEU A 188 10.29 -7.70 3.23
C LEU A 188 9.88 -6.27 3.58
N LYS A 189 9.36 -5.52 2.59
CA LYS A 189 8.83 -4.18 2.84
C LYS A 189 7.56 -3.90 2.03
N ASN A 190 6.46 -3.74 2.76
CA ASN A 190 5.13 -3.44 2.22
C ASN A 190 5.05 -2.07 1.51
N GLY A 191 6.00 -1.16 1.75
CA GLY A 191 6.05 0.15 1.07
C GLY A 191 6.42 0.05 -0.42
N TYR A 192 7.14 -1.01 -0.82
CA TYR A 192 7.57 -1.19 -2.21
C TYR A 192 6.50 -1.92 -3.02
N ARG A 193 6.22 -1.45 -4.25
CA ARG A 193 5.16 -2.03 -5.10
C ARG A 193 5.55 -3.40 -5.66
N HIS A 194 6.74 -3.47 -6.23
CA HIS A 194 7.27 -4.65 -6.92
C HIS A 194 8.47 -5.27 -6.20
N VAL A 195 9.09 -6.26 -6.83
CA VAL A 195 10.38 -6.78 -6.39
C VAL A 195 11.47 -5.91 -6.99
N TYR A 196 12.42 -5.47 -6.16
CA TYR A 196 13.55 -4.66 -6.58
C TYR A 196 14.86 -5.41 -6.33
N ILE A 197 15.81 -5.28 -7.25
CA ILE A 197 17.18 -5.77 -7.11
C ILE A 197 18.13 -4.59 -7.15
N SER A 198 19.17 -4.60 -6.32
CA SER A 198 20.23 -3.59 -6.39
C SER A 198 21.05 -3.71 -7.68
N ARG A 199 21.40 -2.58 -8.30
CA ARG A 199 22.25 -2.57 -9.51
C ARG A 199 23.57 -3.33 -9.31
N LYS A 200 24.20 -3.18 -8.15
CA LYS A 200 25.47 -3.87 -7.82
C LYS A 200 25.30 -5.39 -7.83
N PHE A 201 24.24 -5.90 -7.22
CA PHE A 201 23.93 -7.33 -7.20
C PHE A 201 23.58 -7.85 -8.61
N ALA A 202 22.77 -7.10 -9.35
CA ALA A 202 22.37 -7.46 -10.70
C ALA A 202 23.58 -7.55 -11.67
N LEU A 203 24.53 -6.61 -11.57
CA LEU A 203 25.77 -6.64 -12.34
C LEU A 203 26.66 -7.82 -11.95
N LYS A 204 26.83 -8.08 -10.65
CA LYS A 204 27.68 -9.17 -10.14
C LYS A 204 27.21 -10.55 -10.62
N HIS A 205 25.90 -10.73 -10.70
CA HIS A 205 25.28 -12.01 -11.06
C HIS A 205 24.81 -12.10 -12.53
N GLY A 206 25.10 -11.07 -13.34
CA GLY A 206 24.79 -11.08 -14.78
C GLY A 206 23.29 -11.02 -15.11
N PHE A 207 22.48 -10.44 -14.21
CA PHE A 207 21.04 -10.26 -14.43
C PHE A 207 20.73 -9.13 -15.42
N ILE A 208 21.70 -8.26 -15.70
CA ILE A 208 21.57 -7.16 -16.67
C ILE A 208 22.20 -7.60 -18.00
N PRO A 209 21.44 -7.64 -19.12
CA PRO A 209 22.03 -7.84 -20.44
C PRO A 209 22.97 -6.69 -20.78
N ALA A 210 24.07 -6.96 -21.50
CA ALA A 210 25.09 -5.96 -21.85
C ALA A 210 24.54 -4.73 -22.61
N ASP A 211 23.38 -4.88 -23.26
CA ASP A 211 22.66 -3.85 -24.01
C ASP A 211 21.85 -2.88 -23.12
N ALA A 212 21.68 -3.21 -21.82
CA ALA A 212 21.05 -2.34 -20.82
C ALA A 212 22.09 -1.52 -20.03
N ALA A 213 23.14 -1.07 -20.73
CA ALA A 213 24.21 -0.25 -20.16
C ALA A 213 23.69 1.13 -19.67
N PRO A 214 24.35 1.76 -18.68
CA PRO A 214 23.89 3.00 -18.06
C PRO A 214 23.76 4.12 -19.10
N GLY A 215 22.55 4.63 -19.32
CA GLY A 215 22.28 5.77 -20.21
C GLY A 215 21.20 5.54 -21.28
N HIS A 216 20.76 4.31 -21.54
CA HIS A 216 19.78 4.03 -22.61
C HIS A 216 18.31 3.92 -22.16
N TYR A 217 18.04 3.91 -20.86
CA TYR A 217 16.70 3.64 -20.35
C TYR A 217 16.24 4.72 -19.37
N GLY A 218 15.41 5.64 -19.90
CA GLY A 218 14.34 6.38 -19.22
C GLY A 218 14.66 7.15 -17.93
N TYR A 219 14.33 8.44 -17.95
CA TYR A 219 14.44 9.47 -16.89
C TYR A 219 13.69 9.17 -15.55
N SER A 220 13.28 7.92 -15.27
CA SER A 220 12.48 7.50 -14.12
C SER A 220 13.23 6.57 -13.12
N GLY A 221 14.49 6.21 -13.37
CA GLY A 221 15.35 5.52 -12.39
C GLY A 221 14.98 4.07 -12.03
N LEU A 222 13.87 3.51 -12.55
CA LEU A 222 13.43 2.14 -12.31
C LEU A 222 13.44 1.35 -13.62
N VAL A 223 14.39 0.42 -13.76
CA VAL A 223 14.55 -0.39 -14.98
C VAL A 223 13.90 -1.75 -14.77
N ASN A 224 12.89 -2.11 -15.56
CA ASN A 224 12.31 -3.45 -15.49
C ASN A 224 13.25 -4.46 -16.19
N ILE A 225 13.75 -5.44 -15.44
CA ILE A 225 14.67 -6.48 -15.94
C ILE A 225 13.94 -7.80 -16.29
N GLY A 226 12.61 -7.79 -16.31
CA GLY A 226 11.77 -8.91 -16.69
C GLY A 226 11.16 -9.67 -15.50
N LYS A 227 10.55 -10.82 -15.80
CA LYS A 227 9.95 -11.71 -14.79
C LYS A 227 10.98 -12.74 -14.35
N TRP A 228 11.35 -12.71 -13.08
CA TRP A 228 12.30 -13.65 -12.50
C TRP A 228 11.62 -14.56 -11.48
N PRO A 229 12.03 -15.85 -11.42
CA PRO A 229 11.55 -16.73 -10.39
C PRO A 229 12.25 -16.44 -9.06
N LEU A 230 11.45 -16.29 -8.01
CA LEU A 230 11.88 -16.20 -6.62
C LEU A 230 11.50 -17.50 -5.92
N THR A 231 12.43 -18.10 -5.19
CA THR A 231 12.13 -19.24 -4.32
C THR A 231 12.36 -18.83 -2.88
N VAL A 232 11.33 -18.94 -2.07
CA VAL A 232 11.37 -18.67 -0.64
C VAL A 232 10.71 -19.86 0.05
N GLY A 233 11.45 -20.47 0.99
CA GLY A 233 11.10 -21.78 1.53
C GLY A 233 11.12 -22.83 0.41
N ARG A 234 10.00 -23.55 0.26
CA ARG A 234 9.85 -24.61 -0.75
C ARG A 234 9.17 -24.16 -2.04
N THR A 235 8.64 -22.94 -2.07
CA THR A 235 7.76 -22.47 -3.14
C THR A 235 8.46 -21.46 -4.03
N LYS A 236 8.26 -21.67 -5.34
CA LYS A 236 8.82 -20.84 -6.42
C LYS A 236 7.71 -20.02 -7.07
N THR A 237 7.86 -18.70 -7.09
CA THR A 237 6.90 -17.76 -7.69
C THR A 237 7.58 -16.83 -8.70
N LEU A 238 6.85 -16.46 -9.75
CA LEU A 238 7.36 -15.59 -10.83
C LEU A 238 6.91 -14.16 -10.60
N HIS A 239 7.87 -13.24 -10.45
CA HIS A 239 7.59 -11.82 -10.19
C HIS A 239 8.30 -10.92 -11.18
N SER A 240 7.66 -9.79 -11.52
CA SER A 240 8.31 -8.72 -12.26
C SER A 240 9.33 -8.03 -11.38
N VAL A 241 10.58 -7.98 -11.84
CA VAL A 241 11.70 -7.43 -11.09
C VAL A 241 12.18 -6.13 -11.71
N TYR A 242 12.45 -5.16 -10.84
CA TYR A 242 12.94 -3.85 -11.20
C TYR A 242 14.34 -3.63 -10.62
N LEU A 243 15.15 -2.86 -11.33
CA LEU A 243 16.45 -2.41 -10.88
C LEU A 243 16.24 -1.18 -9.99
N SER A 244 16.85 -1.20 -8.81
CA SER A 244 16.96 -0.05 -7.92
C SER A 244 18.41 0.41 -7.84
N GLU A 245 18.60 1.73 -7.82
CA GLU A 245 19.90 2.36 -7.51
C GLU A 245 20.20 2.33 -6.00
N GLU A 246 19.18 2.12 -5.16
CA GLU A 246 19.33 2.09 -3.72
C GLU A 246 20.05 0.80 -3.26
N SER A 247 21.08 0.95 -2.42
CA SER A 247 22.11 -0.08 -2.21
C SER A 247 22.15 -0.71 -0.81
N HIS A 248 21.08 -0.59 -0.02
CA HIS A 248 21.07 -1.14 1.35
C HIS A 248 20.84 -2.65 1.40
N PHE A 249 20.08 -3.20 0.43
CA PHE A 249 19.80 -4.63 0.32
C PHE A 249 19.95 -5.12 -1.11
N ASP A 250 20.38 -6.37 -1.27
CA ASP A 250 20.52 -7.00 -2.59
C ASP A 250 19.19 -7.20 -3.29
N VAL A 251 18.16 -7.60 -2.53
CA VAL A 251 16.80 -7.83 -3.03
C VAL A 251 15.77 -7.28 -2.04
N VAL A 252 14.77 -6.58 -2.56
CA VAL A 252 13.62 -6.07 -1.81
C VAL A 252 12.35 -6.69 -2.36
N LEU A 253 11.61 -7.38 -1.50
CA LEU A 253 10.33 -7.99 -1.74
C LEU A 253 9.22 -7.03 -1.33
N GLY A 254 8.61 -6.42 -2.34
CA GLY A 254 7.46 -5.55 -2.16
C GLY A 254 6.13 -6.30 -2.05
N ARG A 255 5.05 -5.51 -2.10
CA ARG A 255 3.65 -5.97 -2.02
C ARG A 255 3.33 -7.08 -3.00
N SER A 256 3.81 -6.98 -4.24
CA SER A 256 3.54 -8.00 -5.27
C SER A 256 3.97 -9.41 -4.87
N PHE A 257 5.01 -9.55 -4.05
CA PHE A 257 5.45 -10.84 -3.51
C PHE A 257 4.62 -11.24 -2.29
N MET A 258 4.47 -10.30 -1.34
CA MET A 258 3.76 -10.53 -0.09
C MET A 258 2.28 -10.91 -0.32
N GLU A 259 1.60 -10.27 -1.25
CA GLU A 259 0.20 -10.57 -1.57
C GLU A 259 0.06 -11.90 -2.28
N MET A 260 0.95 -12.23 -3.22
CA MET A 260 0.90 -13.49 -3.96
C MET A 260 1.13 -14.70 -3.07
N ARG A 261 2.06 -14.58 -2.11
CA ARG A 261 2.34 -15.61 -1.09
C ARG A 261 1.41 -15.51 0.13
N GLN A 262 0.52 -14.51 0.16
CA GLN A 262 -0.34 -14.18 1.30
C GLN A 262 0.44 -14.16 2.63
N ILE A 263 1.55 -13.43 2.63
CA ILE A 263 2.44 -13.33 3.79
C ILE A 263 1.70 -12.62 4.91
N LYS A 264 1.48 -13.34 6.00
CA LYS A 264 0.98 -12.80 7.25
C LYS A 264 2.16 -12.59 8.19
N THR A 265 2.36 -11.33 8.56
CA THR A 265 3.31 -10.93 9.60
C THR A 265 2.54 -10.69 10.88
N ASP A 266 2.96 -11.31 11.98
CA ASP A 266 2.37 -10.99 13.27
C ASP A 266 2.96 -9.67 13.83
N PRO A 267 2.12 -8.81 14.44
CA PRO A 267 2.58 -7.56 15.04
C PRO A 267 3.23 -7.77 16.40
N THR A 268 2.92 -8.88 17.07
CA THR A 268 3.45 -9.23 18.40
C THR A 268 4.81 -9.89 18.32
N ASP A 269 5.05 -10.71 17.29
CA ASP A 269 6.33 -11.36 17.04
C ASP A 269 6.84 -10.95 15.64
N PRO A 270 7.87 -10.10 15.56
CA PRO A 270 8.39 -9.67 14.27
C PRO A 270 9.14 -10.77 13.49
N THR A 271 9.44 -11.89 14.13
CA THR A 271 10.11 -13.05 13.50
C THR A 271 9.12 -14.09 12.98
N ASP A 272 7.86 -14.10 13.46
CA ASP A 272 6.84 -15.02 12.96
C ASP A 272 6.23 -14.50 11.65
N ILE A 273 6.68 -15.11 10.55
CA ILE A 273 6.16 -14.86 9.21
C ILE A 273 5.60 -16.15 8.65
N VAL A 274 4.30 -16.14 8.36
CA VAL A 274 3.59 -17.31 7.82
C VAL A 274 3.10 -17.01 6.42
N CYS A 275 3.46 -17.88 5.49
CA CYS A 275 2.87 -17.91 4.15
C CYS A 275 1.50 -18.60 4.23
N LEU A 276 0.40 -17.86 4.06
CA LEU A 276 -0.94 -18.47 4.11
C LEU A 276 -1.28 -19.29 2.85
N ASP A 277 -0.54 -19.11 1.76
CA ASP A 277 -0.71 -19.89 0.53
C ASP A 277 -0.32 -21.37 0.72
N THR A 278 0.75 -21.63 1.46
CA THR A 278 1.25 -23.00 1.72
C THR A 278 1.18 -23.42 3.19
N GLY A 279 0.88 -22.50 4.11
CA GLY A 279 0.95 -22.72 5.55
C GLY A 279 2.39 -22.85 6.08
N GLU A 280 3.41 -22.52 5.26
CA GLU A 280 4.82 -22.62 5.64
C GLU A 280 5.24 -21.42 6.49
N LYS A 281 5.93 -21.69 7.61
CA LYS A 281 6.62 -20.67 8.39
C LYS A 281 7.95 -20.35 7.73
N ILE A 282 8.18 -19.07 7.45
CA ILE A 282 9.46 -18.58 6.91
C ILE A 282 10.29 -18.05 8.07
N ASP A 283 11.57 -18.43 8.08
CA ASP A 283 12.54 -17.87 9.02
C ASP A 283 12.82 -16.39 8.68
N CYS A 284 12.50 -15.50 9.61
CA CYS A 284 12.65 -14.06 9.46
C CYS A 284 13.67 -13.52 10.45
N GLU A 285 14.74 -12.95 9.92
CA GLU A 285 15.75 -12.23 10.68
C GLU A 285 15.39 -10.74 10.74
N LEU A 286 15.31 -10.20 11.96
CA LEU A 286 15.14 -8.77 12.18
C LEU A 286 16.51 -8.08 12.18
N VAL A 287 16.80 -7.29 11.13
CA VAL A 287 18.10 -6.63 10.95
C VAL A 287 17.98 -5.14 11.20
N ILE A 288 18.81 -4.59 12.09
CA ILE A 288 18.89 -3.14 12.33
C ILE A 288 19.99 -2.57 11.43
N LEU A 289 19.63 -1.69 10.51
CA LEU A 289 20.60 -1.01 9.66
C LEU A 289 21.32 0.07 10.45
N LYS A 290 22.66 -0.04 10.52
CA LYS A 290 23.53 1.00 11.07
C LYS A 290 24.47 1.48 9.97
N ASP A 291 24.64 2.78 9.82
CA ASP A 291 25.61 3.41 8.92
C ASP A 291 27.06 3.10 9.39
N GLY A 292 28.06 3.37 8.56
CA GLY A 292 29.50 3.22 8.89
C GLY A 292 29.97 4.05 10.09
N LYS A 293 29.11 4.96 10.60
CA LYS A 293 29.31 5.73 11.84
C LYS A 293 28.54 5.18 13.05
N GLY A 294 27.77 4.10 12.88
CA GLY A 294 26.98 3.46 13.93
C GLY A 294 25.56 4.02 14.11
N GLU A 295 25.14 5.01 13.33
CA GLU A 295 23.80 5.61 13.39
C GLU A 295 22.74 4.77 12.66
N ILE A 296 21.52 4.70 13.19
CA ILE A 296 20.45 3.87 12.62
C ILE A 296 19.92 4.51 11.34
N VAL A 297 19.93 3.75 10.23
CA VAL A 297 19.45 4.21 8.91
C VAL A 297 18.01 3.77 8.70
N THR A 298 17.13 4.73 8.40
CA THR A 298 15.74 4.46 8.03
C THR A 298 15.60 4.21 6.54
N VAL A 299 15.12 3.02 6.16
CA VAL A 299 14.70 2.75 4.78
C VAL A 299 13.34 3.41 4.57
N THR A 300 13.32 4.62 4.02
CA THR A 300 12.06 5.32 3.68
C THR A 300 11.45 4.77 2.40
#